data_AF-A0A962CP30-F1
#
_entry.id   AF-A0A962CP30-F1
#
_cell.length_a   1.000
_cell.length_b   1.000
_cell.length_c   1.000
_cell.angle_alpha   90.00
_cell.angle_beta   90.00
_cell.angle_gamma   90.00
#
_symmetry.space_group_name_H-M   'P 1'
#
loop_
_entity.id
_entity.type
_entity.pdbx_description
1 polymer ?
#
loop_
_entity_poly.entity_id
_entity_poly.type
_entity_poly.pdbx_seq_one_letter_code
_entity_poly.pdbx_strand_id
1 'polypeptide(L)'
;MISSIEEVGIIEPPVVTKEKAGSDLYILLDGHLRIEALKEIGERVVTCLISKDDEAFTYNKHINRLSTVQEHKMIVRAVERGVPEEKIAQALSVDVASIIRKRTLLEGICPEATDLLKDKMVAIGVFNILRKMKPMRQMQVATLMNDANAYSLSYARALLASTPKEELVNPEKPKKVRGLTEEQMTRMENEMVNLER
;
A
#
# COMPACT_ATOMS: atom_id res chain seq x y z
N MET A 1 -6.05 -15.73 -6.06
CA MET A 1 -6.75 -16.37 -4.92
C MET A 1 -6.32 -17.82 -4.77
N ILE A 2 -6.41 -18.64 -5.83
CA ILE A 2 -5.93 -20.05 -5.87
C ILE A 2 -4.50 -20.18 -5.32
N SER A 3 -3.53 -19.48 -5.92
CA SER A 3 -2.13 -19.48 -5.47
C SER A 3 -1.91 -19.09 -3.99
N SER A 4 -2.81 -18.29 -3.40
CA SER A 4 -2.73 -17.94 -1.98
C SER A 4 -3.25 -19.08 -1.10
N ILE A 5 -4.31 -19.76 -1.54
CA ILE A 5 -4.90 -20.90 -0.83
C ILE A 5 -3.96 -22.10 -0.88
N GLU A 6 -3.28 -22.33 -2.01
CA GLU A 6 -2.29 -23.41 -2.13
C GLU A 6 -1.09 -23.22 -1.19
N GLU A 7 -0.63 -21.96 -1.02
CA GLU A 7 0.56 -21.68 -0.21
C GLU A 7 0.25 -21.49 1.28
N VAL A 8 -0.85 -20.81 1.63
CA VAL A 8 -1.15 -20.38 3.00
C VAL A 8 -2.42 -21.06 3.55
N GLY A 9 -3.20 -21.73 2.70
CA GLY A 9 -4.53 -22.22 3.04
C GLY A 9 -5.57 -21.10 3.03
N ILE A 10 -6.80 -21.48 3.37
CA ILE A 10 -7.86 -20.51 3.63
C ILE A 10 -7.59 -19.79 4.96
N ILE A 11 -7.41 -18.46 4.88
CA ILE A 11 -7.19 -17.61 6.06
C ILE A 11 -8.51 -17.34 6.79
N GLU A 12 -9.54 -16.94 6.05
CA GLU A 12 -10.87 -16.71 6.60
C GLU A 12 -11.78 -17.87 6.17
N PRO A 13 -12.38 -18.62 7.11
CA PRO A 13 -13.35 -19.67 6.78
C PRO A 13 -14.60 -19.13 6.06
N PRO A 14 -15.19 -19.87 5.11
CA PRO A 14 -16.52 -19.56 4.58
C PRO A 14 -17.58 -19.59 5.68
N VAL A 15 -18.64 -18.79 5.54
CA VAL A 15 -19.72 -18.71 6.53
C VAL A 15 -20.96 -19.38 5.95
N VAL A 16 -21.55 -20.28 6.72
CA VAL A 16 -22.74 -21.04 6.33
C VAL A 16 -23.83 -20.93 7.40
N THR A 17 -25.08 -21.09 7.00
CA THR A 17 -26.21 -21.30 7.92
C THR A 17 -26.92 -22.62 7.60
N LYS A 18 -27.62 -23.19 8.57
CA LYS A 18 -28.39 -24.41 8.34
C LYS A 18 -29.66 -24.08 7.55
N GLU A 19 -29.93 -24.83 6.49
CA GLU A 19 -31.13 -24.62 5.66
C GLU A 19 -32.42 -24.81 6.47
N LYS A 20 -32.46 -25.85 7.31
CA LYS A 20 -33.56 -26.17 8.24
C LYS A 20 -33.04 -26.90 9.47
N ALA A 21 -33.76 -26.81 10.60
CA ALA A 21 -33.44 -27.57 11.80
C ALA A 21 -33.53 -29.09 11.52
N GLY A 22 -32.38 -29.77 11.50
CA GLY A 22 -32.27 -31.21 11.23
C GLY A 22 -31.87 -31.60 9.81
N SER A 23 -31.61 -30.64 8.92
CA SER A 23 -31.00 -30.90 7.60
C SER A 23 -29.48 -30.96 7.70
N ASP A 24 -28.85 -31.86 6.92
CA ASP A 24 -27.40 -31.88 6.68
C ASP A 24 -26.96 -30.89 5.57
N LEU A 25 -27.91 -30.12 5.04
CA LEU A 25 -27.66 -29.09 4.04
C LEU A 25 -27.43 -27.72 4.67
N TYR A 26 -26.44 -27.03 4.11
CA TYR A 26 -26.00 -25.72 4.55
C TYR A 26 -26.09 -24.72 3.41
N ILE A 27 -26.59 -23.52 3.70
CA ILE A 27 -26.62 -22.39 2.77
C ILE A 27 -25.35 -21.57 2.98
N LEU A 28 -24.64 -21.27 1.90
CA LEU A 28 -23.47 -20.40 1.93
C LEU A 28 -23.89 -18.93 2.04
N LEU A 29 -23.50 -18.29 3.14
CA LEU A 29 -23.77 -16.87 3.37
C LEU A 29 -22.61 -15.99 2.87
N ASP A 30 -21.37 -16.42 3.08
CA ASP A 30 -20.17 -15.70 2.66
C ASP A 30 -19.03 -16.66 2.28
N GLY A 31 -18.17 -16.22 1.36
CA GLY A 31 -17.02 -17.01 0.91
C GLY A 31 -17.20 -17.72 -0.43
N HIS A 32 -18.16 -17.30 -1.26
CA HIS A 32 -18.41 -17.85 -2.61
C HIS A 32 -17.12 -17.99 -3.45
N LEU A 33 -16.32 -16.92 -3.58
CA LEU A 33 -15.06 -16.97 -4.33
C LEU A 33 -14.03 -17.93 -3.72
N ARG A 34 -13.99 -18.05 -2.39
CA ARG A 34 -13.09 -18.98 -1.68
C ARG A 34 -13.51 -20.43 -1.94
N ILE A 35 -14.81 -20.71 -1.91
CA ILE A 35 -15.36 -22.03 -2.24
C ILE A 35 -15.09 -22.40 -3.70
N GLU A 36 -15.30 -21.49 -4.64
CA GLU A 36 -15.00 -21.75 -6.06
C GLU A 36 -13.50 -22.02 -6.26
N ALA A 37 -12.62 -21.25 -5.63
CA ALA A 37 -11.18 -21.50 -5.69
C ALA A 37 -10.79 -22.86 -5.09
N LEU A 38 -11.41 -23.29 -3.97
CA LEU A 38 -11.18 -24.62 -3.40
C LEU A 38 -11.63 -25.75 -4.32
N LYS A 39 -12.79 -25.59 -4.98
CA LYS A 39 -13.28 -26.57 -5.96
C LYS A 39 -12.30 -26.74 -7.11
N GLU A 40 -11.72 -25.64 -7.59
CA GLU A 40 -10.73 -25.64 -8.67
C GLU A 40 -9.42 -26.35 -8.26
N ILE A 41 -9.01 -26.21 -6.99
CA ILE A 41 -7.87 -26.93 -6.41
C ILE A 41 -8.20 -28.42 -6.15
N GLY A 42 -9.48 -28.80 -6.20
CA GLY A 42 -9.96 -30.17 -5.96
C GLY A 42 -10.23 -30.51 -4.50
N GLU A 43 -10.25 -29.50 -3.62
CA GLU A 43 -10.55 -29.68 -2.20
C GLU A 43 -12.03 -30.01 -1.98
N ARG A 44 -12.28 -31.07 -1.21
CA ARG A 44 -13.64 -31.60 -0.96
C ARG A 44 -14.20 -31.22 0.40
N VAL A 45 -13.33 -30.85 1.34
CA VAL A 45 -13.69 -30.56 2.73
C VAL A 45 -13.06 -29.25 3.14
N VAL A 46 -13.84 -28.38 3.77
CA VAL A 46 -13.38 -27.09 4.29
C VAL A 46 -14.04 -26.80 5.62
N THR A 47 -13.28 -26.22 6.55
CA THR A 47 -13.81 -25.71 7.80
C THR A 47 -14.64 -24.45 7.54
N CYS A 48 -15.88 -24.44 8.00
CA CYS A 48 -16.78 -23.29 7.88
C CYS A 48 -17.20 -22.75 9.24
N LEU A 49 -17.54 -21.45 9.29
CA LEU A 49 -18.20 -20.85 10.45
C LEU A 49 -19.72 -21.01 10.29
N ILE A 50 -20.39 -21.48 11.35
CA ILE A 50 -21.85 -21.63 11.36
C ILE A 50 -22.47 -20.36 11.95
N SER A 51 -23.16 -19.59 11.11
CA SER A 51 -24.00 -18.47 11.55
C SER A 51 -25.28 -18.98 12.20
N LYS A 52 -25.72 -18.30 13.26
CA LYS A 52 -27.03 -18.51 13.89
C LYS A 52 -28.11 -17.61 13.29
N ASP A 53 -27.71 -16.55 12.62
CA ASP A 53 -28.59 -15.59 11.96
C ASP A 53 -28.58 -15.84 10.45
N ASP A 54 -29.73 -15.63 9.81
CA ASP A 54 -29.94 -15.79 8.37
C ASP A 54 -29.64 -14.51 7.57
N GLU A 55 -29.11 -13.48 8.24
CA GLU A 55 -28.77 -12.21 7.61
C GLU A 55 -27.62 -12.38 6.62
N ALA A 56 -27.95 -12.34 5.33
CA ALA A 56 -27.02 -12.32 4.22
C ALA A 56 -26.28 -10.97 4.06
N PHE A 57 -25.96 -10.30 5.17
CA PHE A 57 -25.11 -9.12 5.11
C PHE A 57 -23.66 -9.55 4.89
N THR A 58 -23.24 -9.44 3.64
CA THR A 58 -21.85 -9.60 3.20
C THR A 58 -20.92 -8.82 4.12
N TYR A 59 -20.14 -9.55 4.93
CA TYR A 59 -19.12 -9.01 5.82
C TYR A 59 -18.03 -8.21 5.06
N ASN A 60 -17.97 -8.39 3.73
CA ASN A 60 -17.08 -7.69 2.79
C ASN A 60 -17.72 -6.48 2.06
N LYS A 61 -18.67 -5.76 2.67
CA LYS A 61 -19.26 -4.55 2.05
C LYS A 61 -18.24 -3.42 1.85
N HIS A 62 -17.11 -3.45 2.56
CA HIS A 62 -16.05 -2.45 2.47
C HIS A 62 -14.75 -3.10 2.00
N ILE A 63 -14.45 -2.96 0.69
CA ILE A 63 -13.12 -3.25 0.16
C ILE A 63 -12.17 -2.20 0.74
N ASN A 64 -11.50 -2.53 1.85
CA ASN A 64 -10.51 -1.65 2.45
C ASN A 64 -9.21 -1.78 1.64
N ARG A 65 -8.96 -0.82 0.74
CA ARG A 65 -7.72 -0.80 -0.04
C ARG A 65 -6.57 -0.42 0.88
N LEU A 66 -5.56 -1.28 0.96
CA LEU A 66 -4.33 -0.98 1.69
C LEU A 66 -3.62 0.20 1.04
N SER A 67 -3.22 1.17 1.86
CA SER A 67 -2.36 2.24 1.39
C SER A 67 -0.95 1.71 1.10
N THR A 68 -0.19 2.43 0.29
CA THR A 68 1.20 2.06 -0.06
C THR A 68 2.08 1.90 1.20
N VAL A 69 1.87 2.74 2.21
CA VAL A 69 2.61 2.69 3.49
C VAL A 69 2.16 1.48 4.33
N GLN A 70 0.87 1.17 4.34
CA GLN A 70 0.33 0.01 5.04
C GLN A 70 0.84 -1.30 4.41
N GLU A 71 0.86 -1.40 3.07
CA GLU A 71 1.44 -2.54 2.36
C GLU A 71 2.91 -2.76 2.74
N HIS A 72 3.72 -1.68 2.73
CA HIS A 72 5.11 -1.75 3.19
C HIS A 72 5.21 -2.29 4.62
N LYS A 73 4.44 -1.73 5.57
CA LYS A 73 4.45 -2.17 6.97
C LYS A 73 4.03 -3.64 7.13
N MET A 74 3.07 -4.11 6.34
CA MET A 74 2.65 -5.51 6.34
C MET A 74 3.77 -6.43 5.84
N ILE A 75 4.42 -6.08 4.74
CA ILE A 75 5.54 -6.85 4.18
C ILE A 75 6.71 -6.90 5.16
N VAL A 76 7.11 -5.77 5.73
CA VAL A 76 8.21 -5.71 6.71
C VAL A 76 7.89 -6.61 7.91
N ARG A 77 6.68 -6.51 8.48
CA ARG A 77 6.27 -7.37 9.61
C ARG A 77 6.24 -8.86 9.26
N ALA A 78 5.85 -9.23 8.04
CA ALA A 78 5.85 -10.63 7.61
C ALA A 78 7.28 -11.18 7.53
N VAL A 79 8.21 -10.40 6.96
CA VAL A 79 9.63 -10.77 6.87
C VAL A 79 10.27 -10.83 8.26
N GLU A 80 10.00 -9.87 9.15
CA GLU A 80 10.47 -9.89 10.55
C GLU A 80 9.98 -11.11 11.33
N ARG A 81 8.82 -11.67 10.97
CA ARG A 81 8.27 -12.91 11.54
C ARG A 81 8.81 -14.19 10.87
N GLY A 82 9.79 -14.06 9.98
CA GLY A 82 10.48 -15.18 9.35
C GLY A 82 9.83 -15.70 8.07
N VAL A 83 8.88 -14.97 7.46
CA VAL A 83 8.32 -15.34 6.15
C VAL A 83 9.26 -14.83 5.04
N PRO A 84 9.84 -15.71 4.20
CA PRO A 84 10.69 -15.29 3.09
C PRO A 84 9.94 -14.45 2.05
N GLU A 85 10.61 -13.49 1.42
CA GLU A 85 10.02 -12.64 0.39
C GLU A 85 9.45 -13.43 -0.79
N GLU A 86 10.05 -14.56 -1.14
CA GLU A 86 9.58 -15.45 -2.21
C GLU A 86 8.20 -16.04 -1.89
N LYS A 87 7.99 -16.44 -0.63
CA LYS A 87 6.68 -16.96 -0.19
C LYS A 87 5.61 -15.88 -0.21
N ILE A 88 5.95 -14.66 0.20
CA ILE A 88 5.04 -13.52 0.14
C ILE A 88 4.67 -13.22 -1.32
N ALA A 89 5.66 -13.22 -2.22
CA ALA A 89 5.46 -12.99 -3.64
C ALA A 89 4.54 -14.04 -4.27
N GLN A 90 4.78 -15.32 -3.96
CA GLN A 90 3.96 -16.44 -4.42
C GLN A 90 2.52 -16.33 -3.92
N ALA A 91 2.31 -16.12 -2.61
CA ALA A 91 0.98 -16.00 -2.03
C ALA A 91 0.17 -14.83 -2.63
N LEU A 92 0.84 -13.71 -2.93
CA LEU A 92 0.21 -12.54 -3.54
C LEU A 92 0.17 -12.60 -5.08
N SER A 93 0.74 -13.64 -5.70
CA SER A 93 0.89 -13.77 -7.15
C SER A 93 1.55 -12.54 -7.80
N VAL A 94 2.63 -12.05 -7.20
CA VAL A 94 3.43 -10.90 -7.68
C VAL A 94 4.90 -11.27 -7.81
N ASP A 95 5.64 -10.44 -8.53
CA ASP A 95 7.09 -10.58 -8.67
C ASP A 95 7.85 -10.30 -7.36
N VAL A 96 8.91 -11.09 -7.10
CA VAL A 96 9.75 -10.97 -5.90
C VAL A 96 10.41 -9.59 -5.82
N ALA A 97 10.86 -9.03 -6.95
CA ALA A 97 11.44 -7.69 -6.96
C ALA A 97 10.41 -6.59 -6.64
N SER A 98 9.11 -6.84 -6.86
CA SER A 98 8.04 -5.98 -6.35
C SER A 98 7.97 -6.01 -4.81
N ILE A 99 8.04 -7.20 -4.20
CA ILE A 99 8.06 -7.35 -2.74
C ILE A 99 9.27 -6.66 -2.13
N ILE A 100 10.47 -6.87 -2.68
CA ILE A 100 11.70 -6.23 -2.21
C ILE A 100 11.59 -4.71 -2.29
N ARG A 101 11.12 -4.15 -3.43
CA ARG A 101 10.92 -2.70 -3.58
C ARG A 101 9.92 -2.13 -2.58
N LYS A 102 8.85 -2.86 -2.25
CA LYS A 102 7.88 -2.45 -1.23
C LYS A 102 8.47 -2.58 0.17
N ARG A 103 9.26 -3.61 0.46
CA ARG A 103 9.97 -3.79 1.74
C ARG A 103 10.92 -2.64 2.04
N THR A 104 11.69 -2.17 1.05
CA THR A 104 12.67 -1.09 1.23
C THR A 104 12.12 0.31 0.93
N LEU A 105 10.80 0.43 0.69
CA LEU A 105 10.16 1.64 0.18
C LEU A 105 10.46 2.90 0.99
N LEU A 106 10.36 2.77 2.32
CA LEU A 106 10.47 3.85 3.30
C LEU A 106 11.88 4.04 3.86
N GLU A 107 12.87 3.28 3.38
CA GLU A 107 14.27 3.53 3.76
C GLU A 107 14.66 4.95 3.36
N GLY A 108 15.25 5.71 4.30
CA GLY A 108 15.61 7.11 4.09
C GLY A 108 14.45 8.11 4.14
N ILE A 109 13.26 7.69 4.54
CA ILE A 109 12.11 8.57 4.82
C ILE A 109 11.97 8.75 6.33
N CYS A 110 11.78 9.97 6.82
CA CYS A 110 11.58 10.20 8.24
C CYS A 110 10.24 9.62 8.74
N PRO A 111 10.17 9.19 10.01
CA PRO A 111 8.95 8.62 10.59
C PRO A 111 7.75 9.56 10.52
N GLU A 112 7.97 10.86 10.70
CA GLU A 112 6.93 11.89 10.71
C GLU A 112 6.30 12.05 9.32
N ALA A 113 7.12 12.12 8.25
CA ALA A 113 6.60 12.16 6.88
C ALA A 113 5.88 10.85 6.51
N THR A 114 6.35 9.72 7.02
CA THR A 114 5.68 8.43 6.86
C THR A 114 4.31 8.43 7.52
N ASP A 115 4.19 8.98 8.74
CA ASP A 115 2.92 9.03 9.47
C ASP A 115 1.90 9.93 8.77
N LEU A 116 2.34 11.08 8.26
CA LEU A 116 1.51 12.01 7.48
C LEU A 116 0.89 11.36 6.23
N LEU A 117 1.59 10.40 5.61
CA LEU A 117 1.18 9.75 4.36
C LEU A 117 0.58 8.34 4.56
N LYS A 118 0.45 7.88 5.81
CA LYS A 118 0.19 6.46 6.12
C LYS A 118 -1.15 5.93 5.60
N ASP A 119 -2.15 6.78 5.44
CA ASP A 119 -3.50 6.39 5.00
C ASP A 119 -3.83 6.90 3.59
N LYS A 120 -2.81 7.36 2.84
CA LYS A 120 -2.98 7.97 1.52
C LYS A 120 -2.54 7.03 0.40
N MET A 121 -3.24 7.10 -0.74
CA MET A 121 -2.86 6.39 -1.97
C MET A 121 -1.73 7.12 -2.68
N VAL A 122 -0.51 6.97 -2.14
CA VAL A 122 0.69 7.63 -2.66
C VAL A 122 1.35 6.77 -3.73
N ALA A 123 1.64 7.36 -4.89
CA ALA A 123 2.40 6.66 -5.93
C ALA A 123 3.80 6.28 -5.41
N ILE A 124 4.22 5.03 -5.61
CA ILE A 124 5.52 4.49 -5.13
C ILE A 124 6.71 5.40 -5.48
N GLY A 125 6.69 6.00 -6.68
CA GLY A 125 7.74 6.90 -7.13
C GLY A 125 7.92 8.17 -6.30
N VAL A 126 6.92 8.59 -5.52
CA VAL A 126 6.99 9.76 -4.63
C VAL A 126 8.04 9.55 -3.55
N PHE A 127 8.13 8.35 -2.95
CA PHE A 127 9.12 8.07 -1.92
C PHE A 127 10.56 8.18 -2.46
N ASN A 128 10.78 7.83 -3.74
CA ASN A 128 12.07 8.06 -4.39
C ASN A 128 12.42 9.56 -4.52
N ILE A 129 11.42 10.43 -4.58
CA ILE A 129 11.58 11.89 -4.62
C ILE A 129 11.85 12.43 -3.22
N LEU A 130 11.06 12.03 -2.24
CA LEU A 130 11.22 12.43 -0.83
C LEU A 130 12.62 12.07 -0.29
N ARG A 131 13.17 10.90 -0.63
CA ARG A 131 14.54 10.51 -0.23
C ARG A 131 15.65 11.46 -0.68
N LYS A 132 15.38 12.35 -1.65
CA LYS A 132 16.35 13.36 -2.09
C LYS A 132 16.41 14.58 -1.18
N MET A 133 15.47 14.71 -0.25
CA MET A 133 15.32 15.83 0.67
C MET A 133 15.70 15.40 2.09
N LYS A 134 16.17 16.35 2.90
CA LYS A 134 16.45 16.16 4.33
C LYS A 134 15.14 15.95 5.12
N PRO A 135 15.21 15.35 6.33
CA PRO A 135 14.02 15.00 7.12
C PRO A 135 12.99 16.13 7.30
N MET A 136 13.44 17.33 7.66
CA MET A 136 12.53 18.48 7.85
C MET A 136 11.77 18.83 6.57
N ARG A 137 12.44 18.80 5.42
CA ARG A 137 11.81 19.08 4.13
C ARG A 137 10.89 17.95 3.67
N GLN A 138 11.22 16.69 3.98
CA GLN A 138 10.29 15.58 3.74
C GLN A 138 8.96 15.77 4.46
N MET A 139 8.99 16.23 5.72
CA MET A 139 7.78 16.54 6.49
C MET A 139 6.98 17.68 5.86
N GLN A 140 7.62 18.80 5.53
CA GLN A 140 6.97 19.93 4.89
C GLN A 140 6.31 19.52 3.56
N VAL A 141 7.03 18.78 2.71
CA VAL A 141 6.50 18.27 1.44
C VAL A 141 5.32 17.32 1.67
N ALA A 142 5.39 16.43 2.66
CA ALA A 142 4.27 15.56 3.02
C ALA A 142 3.03 16.36 3.49
N THR A 143 3.23 17.43 4.26
CA THR A 143 2.15 18.36 4.67
C THR A 143 1.54 19.05 3.46
N LEU A 144 2.36 19.62 2.56
CA LEU A 144 1.88 20.26 1.33
C LEU A 144 1.08 19.29 0.44
N MET A 145 1.51 18.02 0.36
CA MET A 145 0.78 16.98 -0.38
C MET A 145 -0.58 16.66 0.25
N ASN A 146 -0.67 16.66 1.59
CA ASN A 146 -1.94 16.49 2.29
C ASN A 146 -2.86 17.69 2.10
N ASP A 147 -2.33 18.92 2.23
CA ASP A 147 -3.10 20.17 2.09
C ASP A 147 -3.66 20.32 0.67
N ALA A 148 -2.86 19.97 -0.35
CA ALA A 148 -3.28 19.96 -1.75
C ALA A 148 -4.08 18.71 -2.14
N ASN A 149 -4.19 17.71 -1.24
CA ASN A 149 -4.76 16.39 -1.50
C ASN A 149 -4.22 15.74 -2.80
N ALA A 150 -2.91 15.89 -3.05
CA ALA A 150 -2.26 15.51 -4.30
C ALA A 150 -1.05 14.60 -4.04
N TYR A 151 -1.20 13.30 -4.38
CA TYR A 151 -0.18 12.26 -4.08
C TYR A 151 0.51 11.69 -5.33
N SER A 152 0.58 12.49 -6.39
CA SER A 152 1.12 12.09 -7.68
C SER A 152 2.63 12.31 -7.78
N LEU A 153 3.28 11.55 -8.68
CA LEU A 153 4.70 11.72 -8.97
C LEU A 153 5.01 13.08 -9.60
N SER A 154 4.10 13.63 -10.41
CA SER A 154 4.27 14.95 -11.02
C SER A 154 4.28 16.05 -9.97
N TYR A 155 3.36 15.99 -9.00
CA TYR A 155 3.31 16.97 -7.91
C TYR A 155 4.55 16.90 -7.03
N ALA A 156 4.97 15.69 -6.62
CA ALA A 156 6.21 15.52 -5.85
C ALA A 156 7.45 16.05 -6.60
N ARG A 157 7.51 15.90 -7.94
CA ARG A 157 8.59 16.47 -8.75
C ARG A 157 8.57 18.00 -8.78
N ALA A 158 7.40 18.62 -8.79
CA ALA A 158 7.27 20.07 -8.69
C ALA A 158 7.79 20.57 -7.33
N LEU A 159 7.41 19.90 -6.23
CA LEU A 159 7.90 20.21 -4.88
C LEU A 159 9.42 20.01 -4.75
N LEU A 160 9.99 19.02 -5.43
CA LEU A 160 11.44 18.84 -5.48
C LEU A 160 12.14 19.95 -6.26
N ALA A 161 11.56 20.42 -7.36
CA ALA A 161 12.13 21.50 -8.16
C ALA A 161 12.29 22.76 -7.30
N SER A 162 11.27 23.09 -6.51
CA SER A 162 11.23 24.26 -5.63
C SER A 162 11.93 24.08 -4.27
N THR A 163 12.56 22.94 -3.99
CA THR A 163 13.24 22.68 -2.70
C THR A 163 14.65 23.29 -2.68
N PRO A 164 15.02 24.18 -1.75
CA PRO A 164 16.37 24.76 -1.65
C PRO A 164 17.49 23.72 -1.61
N LYS A 165 18.68 24.06 -2.14
CA LYS A 165 19.82 23.12 -2.23
C LYS A 165 20.28 22.65 -0.85
N GLU A 166 20.17 23.52 0.15
CA GLU A 166 20.54 23.30 1.54
C GLU A 166 19.66 22.24 2.20
N GLU A 167 18.45 22.04 1.69
CA GLU A 167 17.48 21.06 2.16
C GLU A 167 17.54 19.74 1.40
N LEU A 168 18.43 19.62 0.40
CA LEU A 168 18.69 18.37 -0.31
C LEU A 168 19.71 17.52 0.44
N VAL A 169 19.59 16.20 0.28
CA VAL A 169 20.59 15.24 0.77
C VAL A 169 21.89 15.35 -0.02
N ASN A 170 21.80 15.63 -1.32
CA ASN A 170 22.95 15.81 -2.21
C ASN A 170 22.84 17.14 -2.97
N PRO A 171 23.31 18.26 -2.38
CA PRO A 171 23.15 19.60 -2.94
C PRO A 171 23.83 19.80 -4.31
N GLU A 172 24.92 19.09 -4.57
CA GLU A 172 25.72 19.21 -5.80
C GLU A 172 25.09 18.50 -7.01
N LYS A 173 24.14 17.58 -6.77
CA LYS A 173 23.52 16.82 -7.85
C LYS A 173 22.44 17.67 -8.52
N PRO A 174 22.49 17.88 -9.85
CA PRO A 174 21.50 18.70 -10.54
C PRO A 174 20.09 18.10 -10.41
N LYS A 175 19.12 18.95 -10.11
CA LYS A 175 17.69 18.64 -10.02
C LYS A 175 17.13 18.38 -11.42
N LYS A 176 17.46 17.23 -12.03
CA LYS A 176 16.92 16.90 -13.35
C LYS A 176 15.44 16.53 -13.25
N VAL A 177 14.56 17.51 -13.44
CA VAL A 177 13.12 17.30 -13.64
C VAL A 177 12.84 17.36 -15.14
N ARG A 178 12.42 16.22 -15.72
CA ARG A 178 12.13 16.12 -17.17
C ARG A 178 11.03 17.11 -17.54
N GLY A 179 11.35 18.12 -18.34
CA GLY A 179 10.41 19.11 -18.87
C GLY A 179 10.50 20.52 -18.26
N LEU A 180 11.44 20.81 -17.36
CA LEU A 180 11.66 22.14 -16.78
C LEU A 180 13.09 22.62 -17.03
N THR A 181 13.26 23.89 -17.39
CA THR A 181 14.59 24.54 -17.50
C THR A 181 15.11 24.99 -16.13
N GLU A 182 16.42 25.22 -15.99
CA GLU A 182 17.01 25.69 -14.73
C GLU A 182 16.42 27.02 -14.25
N GLU A 183 16.16 27.96 -15.18
CA GLU A 183 15.50 29.23 -14.86
C GLU A 183 14.07 29.05 -14.31
N GLN A 184 13.31 28.10 -14.87
CA GLN A 184 11.98 27.77 -14.38
C GLN A 184 12.03 27.15 -12.98
N MET A 185 13.05 26.33 -12.68
CA MET A 185 13.24 25.77 -11.34
C MET A 185 13.56 26.85 -10.32
N THR A 186 14.50 27.77 -10.62
CA THR A 186 14.84 28.89 -9.74
C THR A 186 13.65 29.81 -9.47
N ARG A 187 12.80 30.04 -10.48
CA ARG A 187 11.55 30.79 -10.31
C ARG A 187 10.58 30.09 -9.36
N MET A 188 10.39 28.79 -9.52
CA MET A 188 9.52 28.00 -8.63
C MET A 188 10.04 27.96 -7.18
N GLU A 189 11.37 27.90 -6.99
CA GLU A 189 11.99 28.02 -5.65
C GLU A 189 11.59 29.35 -4.98
N ASN A 190 11.75 30.46 -5.70
CA ASN A 190 11.40 31.79 -5.18
C ASN A 190 9.90 31.96 -4.88
N GLU A 191 9.03 31.39 -5.72
CA GLU A 191 7.58 31.44 -5.51
C GLU A 191 7.15 30.64 -4.27
N MET A 192 7.81 29.52 -3.95
CA MET A 192 7.52 28.75 -2.73
C MET A 192 8.00 29.43 -1.45
N VAL A 193 9.20 30.04 -1.46
CA VAL A 193 9.71 30.78 -0.29
C VAL A 193 8.77 31.93 0.10
N ASN A 194 8.09 32.53 -0.87
CA ASN A 194 7.11 33.59 -0.62
C ASN A 194 5.76 33.08 -0.07
N LEU A 195 5.41 31.81 -0.31
CA LEU A 195 4.19 31.19 0.23
C LEU A 195 4.37 30.66 1.65
N GLU A 196 5.60 30.38 2.05
CA GLU A 196 5.97 29.95 3.42
C GLU A 196 6.18 31.13 4.39
N ARG A 197 5.88 32.37 3.99
CA ARG A 197 6.13 33.62 4.73
C ARG A 197 4.88 34.27 5.31
#